data_AF-A0A6A5GI68-F1
#
_entry.id   AF-A0A6A5GI68-F1
#
_cell.length_a   1.000
_cell.length_b   1.000
_cell.length_c   1.000
_cell.angle_alpha   90.00
_cell.angle_beta   90.00
_cell.angle_gamma   90.00
#
_symmetry.space_group_name_H-M   'P 1'
#
loop_
_entity.id
_entity.type
_entity.pdbx_description
1 polymer ?
#
loop_
_entity_poly.entity_id
_entity_poly.type
_entity_poly.pdbx_seq_one_letter_code
_entity_poly.pdbx_strand_id
1 'polypeptide(L)'
;MSKLPADCNIIIGDLVVNPGDEEYFIKLENVIYLFGALSIQNTTLKDMNSLGGLRYIAHFNQSLPVIQIVGNPKFEYLAFYDLENIITNGNRTAIIQDNHKDLFYFEKGKCKIFGDEKSQSKIYRMRLDATGNQCDVLVVLALVLPAVTSSGSSYRLIAAWEIFEARLDLV
;
A
#
# COMPACT_ATOMS: atom_id res chain seq x y z
N MET A 1 -8.78 8.03 9.18
CA MET A 1 -9.53 6.85 9.70
C MET A 1 -10.31 7.07 11.00
N SER A 2 -10.26 8.25 11.64
CA SER A 2 -10.87 8.49 12.96
C SER A 2 -12.36 8.15 13.10
N LYS A 3 -13.14 8.30 12.01
CA LYS A 3 -14.58 8.02 11.96
C LYS A 3 -14.95 6.53 11.80
N LEU A 4 -13.96 5.66 11.56
CA LEU A 4 -14.22 4.23 11.44
C LEU A 4 -14.67 3.65 12.80
N PRO A 5 -15.76 2.86 12.86
CA PRO A 5 -16.12 2.09 14.04
C PRO A 5 -15.05 1.05 14.39
N ALA A 6 -14.92 0.68 15.67
CA ALA A 6 -13.91 -0.29 16.11
C ALA A 6 -14.18 -1.74 15.65
N ASP A 7 -15.44 -2.11 15.48
CA ASP A 7 -15.86 -3.47 15.05
C ASP A 7 -16.29 -3.48 13.58
N CYS A 8 -15.57 -2.73 12.74
CA CYS A 8 -15.88 -2.65 11.32
C CYS A 8 -15.34 -3.89 10.59
N ASN A 9 -16.23 -4.76 10.09
CA ASN A 9 -15.82 -5.96 9.36
C ASN A 9 -15.68 -5.73 7.84
N ILE A 10 -16.27 -4.65 7.32
CA ILE A 10 -16.37 -4.37 5.89
C ILE A 10 -16.03 -2.90 5.64
N ILE A 11 -15.04 -2.66 4.79
CA ILE A 11 -14.72 -1.33 4.26
C ILE A 11 -15.23 -1.26 2.82
N ILE A 12 -16.02 -0.22 2.53
CA ILE A 12 -16.43 0.13 1.16
C ILE A 12 -15.71 1.42 0.78
N GLY A 13 -14.87 1.35 -0.26
CA GLY A 13 -13.96 2.41 -0.66
C GLY A 13 -12.50 2.08 -0.38
N ASP A 14 -11.62 2.93 -0.87
CA ASP A 14 -10.17 2.76 -0.72
C ASP A 14 -9.74 2.99 0.73
N LEU A 15 -8.90 2.10 1.24
CA LEU A 15 -8.27 2.22 2.55
C LEU A 15 -6.90 2.88 2.38
N VAL A 16 -6.81 4.15 2.77
CA VAL A 16 -5.57 4.94 2.72
C VAL A 16 -5.11 5.25 4.14
N VAL A 17 -3.89 4.84 4.47
CA VAL A 17 -3.22 5.09 5.75
C VAL A 17 -2.03 6.02 5.50
N ASN A 18 -2.13 7.23 6.06
CA ASN A 18 -1.16 8.31 5.89
C ASN A 18 -0.53 8.68 7.25
N PRO A 19 0.46 9.59 7.29
CA PRO A 19 0.95 10.14 8.55
C PRO A 19 -0.20 10.77 9.37
N GLY A 20 -0.27 10.41 10.66
CA GLY A 20 -1.33 10.81 11.58
C GLY A 20 -2.49 9.81 11.69
N ASP A 21 -2.59 8.84 10.79
CA ASP A 21 -3.61 7.78 10.87
C ASP A 21 -3.17 6.60 11.74
N GLU A 22 -1.89 6.50 12.12
CA GLU A 22 -1.33 5.35 12.84
C GLU A 22 -2.04 5.04 14.16
N GLU A 23 -2.51 6.07 14.90
CA GLU A 23 -3.24 5.88 16.16
C GLU A 23 -4.58 5.15 15.99
N TYR A 24 -5.15 5.20 14.79
CA TYR A 24 -6.41 4.54 14.45
C TYR A 24 -6.22 3.20 13.76
N PHE A 25 -4.97 2.81 13.44
CA PHE A 25 -4.68 1.61 12.66
C PHE A 25 -5.24 0.34 13.32
N ILE A 26 -5.26 0.31 14.66
CA ILE A 26 -5.85 -0.78 15.45
C ILE A 26 -7.32 -1.05 15.14
N LYS A 27 -8.08 -0.06 14.67
CA LYS A 27 -9.50 -0.23 14.31
C LYS A 27 -9.70 -1.14 13.10
N LEU A 28 -8.63 -1.49 12.40
CA LEU A 28 -8.67 -2.38 11.23
C LEU A 28 -8.60 -3.86 11.62
N GLU A 29 -8.37 -4.19 12.90
CA GLU A 29 -8.12 -5.57 13.36
C GLU A 29 -9.26 -6.54 13.01
N ASN A 30 -10.50 -6.04 13.02
CA ASN A 30 -11.70 -6.81 12.70
C ASN A 30 -12.11 -6.74 11.22
N VAL A 31 -11.39 -5.99 10.38
CA VAL A 31 -11.74 -5.84 8.95
C VAL A 31 -11.45 -7.15 8.23
N ILE A 32 -12.51 -7.72 7.62
CA ILE A 32 -12.44 -8.98 6.87
C ILE A 32 -12.49 -8.70 5.36
N TYR A 33 -13.30 -7.71 4.95
CA TYR A 33 -13.55 -7.39 3.55
C TYR A 33 -13.17 -5.95 3.23
N LEU A 34 -12.35 -5.76 2.20
CA LEU A 34 -12.04 -4.46 1.62
C LEU A 34 -12.55 -4.40 0.18
N PHE A 35 -13.51 -3.51 -0.08
CA PHE A 35 -13.98 -3.18 -1.43
C PHE A 35 -13.33 -1.88 -1.90
N GLY A 36 -12.04 -1.97 -2.29
CA GLY A 36 -11.22 -0.85 -2.74
C GLY A 36 -9.74 -1.21 -2.79
N ALA A 37 -8.90 -0.20 -3.05
CA ALA A 37 -7.45 -0.31 -2.96
C ALA A 37 -6.97 -0.18 -1.51
N LEU A 38 -5.83 -0.80 -1.20
CA LEU A 38 -5.10 -0.61 0.06
C LEU A 38 -3.84 0.21 -0.20
N SER A 39 -3.67 1.31 0.55
CA SER A 39 -2.52 2.17 0.45
C SER A 39 -1.99 2.54 1.84
N ILE A 40 -0.72 2.24 2.12
CA ILE A 40 -0.02 2.64 3.35
C ILE A 40 1.21 3.44 2.96
N GLN A 41 1.23 4.73 3.28
CA GLN A 41 2.23 5.66 2.76
C GLN A 41 2.85 6.52 3.85
N ASN A 42 4.18 6.63 3.82
CA ASN A 42 4.96 7.56 4.63
C ASN A 42 4.71 7.45 6.15
N THR A 43 4.24 6.31 6.63
CA THR A 43 3.87 6.12 8.03
C THR A 43 5.06 5.76 8.90
N THR A 44 4.85 5.85 10.21
CA THR A 44 5.80 5.36 11.23
C THR A 44 5.44 3.97 11.78
N LEU A 45 4.50 3.27 11.13
CA LEU A 45 4.11 1.90 11.48
C LEU A 45 5.30 0.95 11.41
N LYS A 46 5.32 -0.01 12.33
CA LYS A 46 6.35 -1.05 12.39
C LYS A 46 5.95 -2.36 11.75
N ASP A 47 4.65 -2.61 11.71
CA ASP A 47 4.06 -3.86 11.25
C ASP A 47 2.65 -3.61 10.69
N MET A 48 2.08 -4.65 10.09
CA MET A 48 0.71 -4.68 9.55
C MET A 48 -0.24 -5.55 10.40
N ASN A 49 0.07 -5.78 11.68
CA ASN A 49 -0.69 -6.73 12.51
C ASN A 49 -2.18 -6.38 12.60
N SER A 50 -2.54 -5.10 12.63
CA SER A 50 -3.94 -4.66 12.63
C SER A 50 -4.69 -4.95 11.32
N LEU A 51 -4.02 -5.43 10.27
CA LEU A 51 -4.65 -5.95 9.05
C LEU A 51 -4.58 -7.48 8.98
N GLY A 52 -4.19 -8.16 10.07
CA GLY A 52 -4.04 -9.60 10.11
C GLY A 52 -5.33 -10.38 9.81
N GLY A 53 -6.49 -9.80 10.12
CA GLY A 53 -7.81 -10.38 9.85
C GLY A 53 -8.35 -10.16 8.42
N LEU A 54 -7.66 -9.38 7.58
CA LEU A 54 -8.12 -9.06 6.22
C LEU A 54 -8.06 -10.31 5.33
N ARG A 55 -9.22 -10.76 4.83
CA ARG A 55 -9.34 -11.99 4.02
C ARG A 55 -9.59 -11.75 2.55
N TYR A 56 -10.32 -10.69 2.24
CA TYR A 56 -10.81 -10.44 0.89
C TYR A 56 -10.57 -8.99 0.47
N ILE A 57 -9.96 -8.83 -0.70
CA ILE A 57 -9.85 -7.54 -1.38
C ILE A 57 -10.60 -7.64 -2.70
N ALA A 58 -11.53 -6.73 -2.93
CA ALA A 58 -12.25 -6.58 -4.19
C ALA A 58 -11.98 -5.19 -4.77
N HIS A 59 -11.19 -5.13 -5.83
CA HIS A 59 -10.74 -3.88 -6.45
C HIS A 59 -11.06 -3.86 -7.94
N PHE A 60 -11.93 -2.94 -8.35
CA PHE A 60 -12.41 -2.85 -9.74
C PHE A 60 -11.93 -1.61 -10.49
N ASN A 61 -11.14 -0.75 -9.85
CA ASN A 61 -10.58 0.43 -10.49
C ASN A 61 -9.24 0.10 -11.17
N GLN A 62 -9.24 0.03 -12.50
CA GLN A 62 -8.05 -0.34 -13.27
C GLN A 62 -6.96 0.74 -13.30
N SER A 63 -7.25 1.96 -12.87
CA SER A 63 -6.27 3.07 -12.86
C SER A 63 -5.39 3.10 -11.62
N LEU A 64 -5.74 2.34 -10.57
CA LEU A 64 -5.01 2.31 -9.30
C LEU A 64 -4.43 0.91 -9.04
N PRO A 65 -3.24 0.81 -8.43
CA PRO A 65 -2.75 -0.47 -7.93
C PRO A 65 -3.70 -1.01 -6.87
N VAL A 66 -3.75 -2.34 -6.72
CA VAL A 66 -4.56 -3.01 -5.67
C VAL A 66 -3.97 -2.70 -4.30
N ILE A 67 -2.64 -2.79 -4.20
CA ILE A 67 -1.88 -2.57 -2.96
C ILE A 67 -0.73 -1.61 -3.25
N GLN A 68 -0.58 -0.59 -2.40
CA GLN A 68 0.55 0.33 -2.43
C GLN A 68 1.14 0.49 -1.03
N ILE A 69 2.39 0.05 -0.85
CA ILE A 69 3.14 0.20 0.40
C ILE A 69 4.40 1.00 0.07
N VAL A 70 4.41 2.28 0.44
CA VAL A 70 5.46 3.21 -0.03
C VAL A 70 5.98 4.10 1.08
N GLY A 71 7.31 4.23 1.17
CA GLY A 71 7.92 5.25 2.01
C GLY A 71 7.79 5.00 3.51
N ASN A 72 7.62 3.76 3.97
CA ASN A 72 7.45 3.44 5.39
C ASN A 72 8.79 2.97 6.00
N PRO A 73 9.63 3.86 6.56
CA PRO A 73 11.00 3.54 6.94
C PRO A 73 11.13 2.68 8.19
N LYS A 74 10.09 2.57 9.02
CA LYS A 74 10.10 1.72 10.22
C LYS A 74 9.41 0.37 10.02
N PHE A 75 8.86 0.14 8.83
CA PHE A 75 8.01 -1.00 8.56
C PHE A 75 8.85 -2.19 8.11
N GLU A 76 9.14 -3.10 9.06
CA GLU A 76 10.17 -4.14 8.88
C GLU A 76 9.65 -5.45 8.29
N TYR A 77 8.33 -5.67 8.25
CA TYR A 77 7.79 -6.97 7.86
C TYR A 77 6.44 -6.89 7.15
N LEU A 78 6.39 -7.22 5.86
CA LEU A 78 5.16 -7.27 5.10
C LEU A 78 4.62 -8.71 5.00
N ALA A 79 3.50 -8.99 5.65
CA ALA A 79 2.74 -10.21 5.40
C ALA A 79 1.24 -10.00 5.64
N PHE A 80 0.42 -10.58 4.76
CA PHE A 80 -1.01 -10.75 4.99
C PHE A 80 -1.27 -12.18 5.48
N TYR A 81 -1.63 -12.33 6.75
CA TYR A 81 -1.74 -13.66 7.38
C TYR A 81 -2.99 -14.44 6.92
N ASP A 82 -4.16 -13.80 6.93
CA ASP A 82 -5.44 -14.45 6.62
C ASP A 82 -5.97 -14.16 5.21
N LEU A 83 -5.18 -13.52 4.33
CA LEU A 83 -5.67 -13.21 2.99
C LEU A 83 -6.00 -14.50 2.22
N GLU A 84 -7.15 -14.52 1.54
CA GLU A 84 -7.63 -15.69 0.82
C GLU A 84 -7.86 -15.42 -0.67
N ASN A 85 -8.27 -14.20 -1.02
CA ASN A 85 -8.63 -13.89 -2.39
C ASN A 85 -8.55 -12.40 -2.70
N ILE A 86 -8.05 -12.11 -3.91
CA ILE A 86 -8.07 -10.77 -4.50
C ILE A 86 -8.88 -10.84 -5.80
N ILE A 87 -10.03 -10.18 -5.79
CA ILE A 87 -10.94 -10.10 -6.92
C ILE A 87 -10.70 -8.77 -7.64
N THR A 88 -10.30 -8.85 -8.91
CA THR A 88 -10.13 -7.66 -9.77
C THR A 88 -10.73 -7.91 -11.13
N ASN A 89 -10.96 -6.84 -11.90
CA ASN A 89 -11.39 -6.92 -13.31
C ASN A 89 -10.22 -6.83 -14.30
N GLY A 90 -8.98 -7.12 -13.86
CA GLY A 90 -7.81 -7.17 -14.73
C GLY A 90 -6.55 -6.67 -14.05
N ASN A 91 -6.54 -5.41 -13.60
CA ASN A 91 -5.36 -4.84 -12.94
C ASN A 91 -5.08 -5.59 -11.61
N ARG A 92 -3.86 -6.11 -11.47
CA ARG A 92 -3.36 -6.80 -10.28
C ARG A 92 -2.03 -6.23 -9.80
N THR A 93 -1.75 -4.97 -10.09
CA THR A 93 -0.49 -4.33 -9.71
C THR A 93 -0.41 -4.12 -8.20
N ALA A 94 0.76 -4.43 -7.64
CA ALA A 94 1.18 -3.96 -6.31
C ALA A 94 2.43 -3.09 -6.44
N ILE A 95 2.50 -1.99 -5.69
CA ILE A 95 3.68 -1.11 -5.66
C ILE A 95 4.31 -1.16 -4.28
N ILE A 96 5.55 -1.63 -4.19
CA ILE A 96 6.33 -1.70 -2.96
C ILE A 96 7.65 -0.95 -3.16
N GLN A 97 7.80 0.21 -2.51
CA GLN A 97 8.92 1.10 -2.78
C GLN A 97 9.32 1.95 -1.57
N ASP A 98 10.62 2.21 -1.42
CA ASP A 98 11.16 3.14 -0.42
C ASP A 98 10.75 2.84 1.05
N ASN A 99 10.43 1.59 1.37
CA ASN A 99 10.18 1.14 2.75
C ASN A 99 11.48 0.69 3.45
N HIS A 100 11.38 0.19 4.68
CA HIS A 100 12.53 -0.36 5.38
C HIS A 100 13.24 -1.45 4.57
N LYS A 101 14.58 -1.46 4.61
CA LYS A 101 15.42 -2.39 3.84
C LYS A 101 15.15 -3.86 4.14
N ASP A 102 14.71 -4.15 5.37
CA ASP A 102 14.50 -5.52 5.86
C ASP A 102 13.06 -6.01 5.62
N LEU A 103 12.21 -5.27 4.89
CA LEU A 103 10.80 -5.60 4.62
C LEU A 103 10.58 -7.05 4.17
N PHE A 104 11.51 -7.58 3.37
CA PHE A 104 11.49 -8.95 2.84
C PHE A 104 12.62 -9.83 3.40
N TYR A 105 13.11 -9.55 4.61
CA TYR A 105 14.23 -10.27 5.22
C TYR A 105 13.99 -11.77 5.29
N PHE A 106 12.82 -12.19 5.80
CA PHE A 106 12.47 -13.61 5.92
C PHE A 106 12.33 -14.32 4.57
N GLU A 107 12.03 -13.57 3.52
CA GLU A 107 11.88 -14.06 2.16
C GLU A 107 13.20 -14.01 1.37
N LYS A 108 14.31 -13.74 2.07
CA LYS A 108 15.66 -13.62 1.50
C LYS A 108 15.70 -12.59 0.37
N GLY A 109 14.98 -11.48 0.54
CA GLY A 109 14.86 -10.41 -0.44
C GLY A 109 13.94 -10.72 -1.63
N LYS A 110 13.23 -11.86 -1.64
CA LYS A 110 12.21 -12.11 -2.65
C LYS A 110 10.98 -11.27 -2.33
N CYS A 111 10.46 -10.52 -3.31
CA CYS A 111 9.22 -9.76 -3.18
C CYS A 111 8.00 -10.68 -3.07
N LYS A 112 7.83 -11.27 -1.89
CA LYS A 112 6.74 -12.16 -1.55
C LYS A 112 5.83 -11.45 -0.56
N ILE A 113 4.68 -11.01 -1.06
CA ILE A 113 3.70 -10.24 -0.29
C ILE A 113 2.83 -11.15 0.60
N PHE A 114 2.67 -12.43 0.22
CA PHE A 114 1.68 -13.36 0.79
C PHE A 114 2.28 -14.60 1.46
N GLY A 115 3.57 -14.56 1.84
CA GLY A 115 4.27 -15.64 2.55
C GLY A 115 4.32 -16.99 1.79
N ASP A 116 4.56 -18.06 2.53
CA ASP A 116 4.67 -19.45 2.03
C ASP A 116 3.33 -20.20 2.04
N GLU A 117 2.37 -19.74 1.24
CA GLU A 117 1.12 -20.47 1.00
C GLU A 117 1.38 -21.76 0.18
N LYS A 118 0.74 -22.87 0.57
CA LYS A 118 0.93 -24.20 -0.07
C LYS A 118 -0.19 -24.54 -1.05
N SER A 119 -1.36 -23.92 -0.89
CA SER A 119 -2.51 -24.12 -1.76
C SER A 119 -2.33 -23.36 -3.08
N GLN A 120 -2.10 -24.10 -4.17
CA GLN A 120 -1.98 -23.53 -5.52
C GLN A 120 -3.17 -22.65 -5.92
N SER A 121 -4.39 -23.04 -5.51
CA SER A 121 -5.60 -22.25 -5.79
C SER A 121 -5.62 -20.92 -5.04
N LYS A 122 -5.11 -20.88 -3.80
CA LYS A 122 -4.97 -19.64 -3.04
C LYS A 122 -3.86 -18.76 -3.61
N ILE A 123 -2.68 -19.32 -3.93
CA ILE A 123 -1.59 -18.59 -4.58
C ILE A 123 -2.10 -17.89 -5.84
N TYR A 124 -2.85 -18.60 -6.68
CA TYR A 124 -3.43 -18.03 -7.91
C TYR A 124 -4.41 -16.88 -7.62
N ARG A 125 -5.27 -17.02 -6.62
CA ARG A 125 -6.30 -16.04 -6.25
C ARG A 125 -5.73 -14.76 -5.63
N MET A 126 -4.62 -14.89 -4.90
CA MET A 126 -3.96 -13.76 -4.23
C MET A 126 -2.89 -13.10 -5.10
N ARG A 127 -2.54 -13.69 -6.25
CA ARG A 127 -1.45 -13.20 -7.09
C ARG A 127 -1.62 -11.70 -7.40
N LEU A 128 -0.54 -10.96 -7.19
CA LEU A 128 -0.32 -9.60 -7.66
C LEU A 128 0.95 -9.54 -8.50
N ASP A 129 0.98 -8.62 -9.45
CA ASP A 129 2.17 -8.27 -10.23
C ASP A 129 2.86 -7.12 -9.49
N ALA A 130 3.83 -7.46 -8.63
CA ALA A 130 4.51 -6.51 -7.76
C ALA A 130 5.66 -5.79 -8.48
N THR A 131 5.75 -4.48 -8.28
CA THR A 131 6.78 -3.58 -8.84
C THR A 131 7.27 -2.58 -7.78
N GLY A 132 8.22 -1.71 -8.13
CA GLY A 132 8.88 -0.77 -7.23
C GLY A 132 10.31 -1.20 -6.92
N ASN A 133 11.13 -0.29 -6.38
CA ASN A 133 12.57 -0.54 -6.18
C ASN A 133 12.91 -1.67 -5.19
N GLN A 134 11.93 -2.20 -4.45
CA GLN A 134 12.11 -3.37 -3.57
C GLN A 134 11.65 -4.69 -4.20
N CYS A 135 11.05 -4.65 -5.40
CA CYS A 135 10.47 -5.82 -6.05
C CYS A 135 10.92 -6.02 -7.50
N ASP A 136 11.04 -4.95 -8.26
CA ASP A 136 11.46 -4.98 -9.66
C ASP A 136 12.05 -3.61 -10.05
N VAL A 137 11.37 -2.85 -10.92
CA VAL A 137 11.81 -1.54 -11.40
C VAL A 137 11.18 -0.43 -10.56
N LEU A 138 11.96 0.62 -10.30
CA LEU A 138 11.48 1.85 -9.67
C LEU A 138 10.26 2.40 -10.43
N VAL A 139 9.19 2.70 -9.70
CA VAL A 139 8.01 3.37 -10.27
C VAL A 139 8.05 4.84 -9.89
N VAL A 140 7.95 5.71 -10.89
CA VAL A 140 7.74 7.15 -10.68
C VAL A 140 6.28 7.34 -10.30
N LEU A 141 6.03 7.50 -9.01
CA LEU A 141 4.70 7.83 -8.51
C LEU A 141 4.41 9.29 -8.85
N ALA A 142 3.39 9.52 -9.66
CA ALA A 142 2.84 10.86 -9.81
C ALA A 142 2.30 11.29 -8.44
N LEU A 143 3.00 12.22 -7.77
CA LEU A 143 2.48 12.85 -6.56
C LEU A 143 1.19 13.58 -6.95
N VAL A 144 0.03 13.00 -6.63
CA VAL A 144 -1.21 13.77 -6.56
C VAL A 144 -1.08 14.63 -5.31
N LEU A 145 -0.38 15.76 -5.44
CA LEU A 145 -0.41 16.78 -4.39
C LEU A 145 -1.88 17.12 -4.16
N PRO A 146 -2.38 17.14 -2.91
CA PRO A 146 -3.71 17.69 -2.66
C PRO A 146 -3.69 19.10 -3.23
N ALA A 147 -4.55 19.36 -4.20
CA ALA A 147 -4.76 20.70 -4.70
C ALA A 147 -5.20 21.54 -3.51
N VAL A 148 -4.27 22.31 -2.94
CA VAL A 148 -4.61 23.40 -2.03
C VAL A 148 -5.36 24.39 -2.91
N THR A 149 -6.68 24.27 -2.94
CA THR A 149 -7.53 25.28 -3.55
C THR A 149 -7.54 26.49 -2.60
N SER A 150 -6.45 27.25 -2.58
CA SER A 150 -6.58 28.67 -2.27
C SER A 150 -7.22 29.30 -3.51
N SER A 151 -8.40 29.86 -3.30
CA SER A 151 -9.11 30.66 -4.29
C SER A 151 -8.17 31.69 -4.92
N GLY A 152 -7.88 31.56 -6.21
CA GLY A 152 -7.22 32.61 -6.99
C GLY A 152 -6.20 32.14 -8.01
N SER A 153 -6.69 31.71 -9.18
CA SER A 153 -6.13 32.00 -10.51
C SER A 153 -4.59 31.97 -10.69
N SER A 154 -4.07 30.84 -11.20
CA SER A 154 -3.06 30.74 -12.28
C SER A 154 -2.44 29.34 -12.25
N TYR A 155 -2.67 28.54 -13.30
CA TYR A 155 -2.04 27.23 -13.44
C TYR A 155 -0.55 27.43 -13.73
N ARG A 156 0.32 27.12 -12.77
CA ARG A 156 1.73 26.85 -13.01
C ARG A 156 1.97 25.36 -12.81
N LEU A 157 2.27 24.66 -13.91
CA LEU A 157 2.96 23.37 -13.89
C LEU A 157 4.34 23.61 -13.27
N ILE A 158 4.45 23.48 -11.95
CA ILE A 158 5.74 23.52 -11.27
C ILE A 158 6.29 22.09 -11.26
N ALA A 159 7.20 21.91 -12.22
CA ALA A 159 8.27 20.94 -12.36
C ALA A 159 8.36 19.80 -11.32
N ALA A 160 8.11 18.57 -11.79
CA ALA A 160 8.61 17.34 -11.19
C ALA A 160 10.16 17.17 -11.29
N TRP A 161 10.88 18.22 -11.74
CA TRP A 161 12.32 18.17 -12.05
C TRP A 161 13.20 18.61 -10.87
N GLU A 162 12.75 19.53 -10.02
CA GLU A 162 13.60 20.08 -8.92
C GLU A 162 13.74 19.15 -7.71
N ILE A 163 12.87 18.15 -7.56
CA ILE A 163 12.99 17.15 -6.47
C ILE A 163 14.01 16.06 -6.83
N PHE A 164 14.36 15.89 -8.11
CA PHE A 164 15.30 14.86 -8.56
C PHE A 164 16.76 15.22 -8.23
N GLU A 165 17.13 16.50 -8.27
CA GLU A 165 18.51 16.92 -7.93
C GLU A 165 18.81 16.79 -6.42
N ALA A 166 17.83 17.04 -5.54
CA ALA A 166 18.05 16.97 -4.09
C ALA A 166 18.31 15.54 -3.54
N ARG A 167 18.06 14.48 -4.33
CA ARG A 167 18.27 13.08 -3.89
C ARG A 167 19.55 12.45 -4.47
N LEU A 168 20.23 13.12 -5.40
CA LEU A 168 21.53 12.68 -5.94
C LEU A 168 22.73 13.22 -5.14
N ASP A 169 22.53 14.25 -4.32
CA ASP A 169 23.60 14.88 -3.51
C ASP A 169 23.86 14.21 -2.15
N LEU A 170 23.30 13.02 -1.89
CA LEU A 170 23.47 12.26 -0.64
C LEU A 170 24.11 10.88 -0.83
N VAL A 171 24.83 10.66 -1.94
CA VAL A 171 25.74 9.52 -2.12
C VAL A 171 27.17 9.88 -1.74
#